data_AF-A0AAD9VG39-F1
#
_entry.id   AF-A0AAD9VG39-F1
#
_cell.length_a   1.000
_cell.length_b   1.000
_cell.length_c   1.000
_cell.angle_alpha   90.00
_cell.angle_beta   90.00
_cell.angle_gamma   90.00
#
_symmetry.space_group_name_H-M   'P 1'
#
loop_
_entity.id
_entity.type
_entity.pdbx_description
1 polymer ?
#
loop_
_entity_poly.entity_id
_entity_poly.type
_entity_poly.pdbx_seq_one_letter_code
_entity_poly.pdbx_strand_id
1 'polypeptide(L)'
;MARLSEYDCIGFDLDHTLIQYKLDNFYPVTLVAEKGYDPCLLEDNFEDLKDFWYLRGLVLDIKRGNILKLGKDGFILRATHGTREMSKEELSKCYGEEIVWHEISLLKENPSQHYDNGYYFPVIVKNTAKYIKSCSQKIVDWIRALRAEGKKVFLLTNSFIDYTNVLMNFAVGENWKELFDIVICMAGKPVGEKEVDSVEELKEKQIYSRGNHRDLMAFLEKQTNKNKPKVDIIAGKQYFVKYTKHNT
;
A
#
# COMPACT_ATOMS: atom_id res chain seq x y z
N MET A 1 16.44 -0.80 16.93
CA MET A 1 15.18 -0.20 16.41
C MET A 1 15.18 1.27 16.77
N ALA A 2 14.89 2.17 15.83
CA ALA A 2 14.74 3.60 16.11
C ALA A 2 13.49 3.83 16.99
N ARG A 3 13.54 4.80 17.92
CA ARG A 3 12.40 5.14 18.77
C ARG A 3 11.56 6.22 18.09
N LEU A 4 10.23 6.06 18.06
CA LEU A 4 9.30 7.06 17.52
C LEU A 4 9.44 8.45 18.16
N SER A 5 9.94 8.52 19.40
CA SER A 5 10.24 9.76 20.11
C SER A 5 11.28 10.63 19.39
N GLU A 6 12.18 10.03 18.60
CA GLU A 6 13.26 10.74 17.89
C GLU A 6 12.78 11.49 16.64
N TYR A 7 11.58 11.18 16.16
CA TYR A 7 11.02 11.76 14.94
C TYR A 7 10.18 12.99 15.25
N ASP A 8 10.35 14.02 14.43
CA ASP A 8 9.61 15.28 14.49
C ASP A 8 8.26 15.16 13.77
N CYS A 9 8.24 14.39 12.68
CA CYS A 9 7.06 14.20 11.85
C CYS A 9 6.79 12.72 11.61
N ILE A 10 5.52 12.33 11.67
CA ILE A 10 5.05 10.96 11.39
C ILE A 10 4.02 11.01 10.27
N GLY A 11 4.35 10.41 9.14
CA GLY A 11 3.44 10.16 8.03
C GLY A 11 2.74 8.82 8.17
N PHE A 12 1.47 8.77 7.78
CA PHE A 12 0.73 7.52 7.66
C PHE A 12 0.34 7.28 6.21
N ASP A 13 0.51 6.04 5.75
CA ASP A 13 -0.20 5.55 4.57
C ASP A 13 -1.67 5.26 4.91
N LEU A 14 -2.53 5.16 3.89
CA LEU A 14 -3.94 4.85 4.06
C LEU A 14 -4.18 3.35 3.97
N ASP A 15 -4.01 2.81 2.78
CA ASP A 15 -4.41 1.46 2.41
C ASP A 15 -3.53 0.41 3.09
N HIS A 16 -4.16 -0.55 3.77
CA HIS A 16 -3.51 -1.57 4.61
C HIS A 16 -2.70 -1.02 5.79
N THR A 17 -2.85 0.27 6.12
CA THR A 17 -2.17 0.93 7.23
C THR A 17 -3.18 1.44 8.24
N LEU A 18 -3.86 2.55 7.94
CA LEU A 18 -4.99 3.04 8.72
C LEU A 18 -6.29 2.32 8.33
N ILE A 19 -6.44 1.98 7.06
CA ILE A 19 -7.59 1.25 6.54
C ILE A 19 -7.26 -0.23 6.46
N GLN A 20 -8.07 -1.05 7.15
CA GLN A 20 -7.98 -2.50 7.08
C GLN A 20 -9.13 -3.07 6.25
N TYR A 21 -8.76 -3.82 5.21
CA TYR A 21 -9.69 -4.48 4.32
C TYR A 21 -10.10 -5.86 4.85
N LYS A 22 -11.37 -6.22 4.65
CA LYS A 22 -11.92 -7.57 4.82
C LYS A 22 -11.67 -8.34 3.52
N LEU A 23 -10.45 -8.84 3.36
CA LEU A 23 -9.97 -9.43 2.10
C LEU A 23 -10.81 -10.62 1.63
N ASP A 24 -11.42 -11.37 2.55
CA ASP A 24 -12.29 -12.50 2.23
C ASP A 24 -13.49 -12.10 1.35
N ASN A 25 -13.88 -10.83 1.35
CA ASN A 25 -15.01 -10.32 0.57
C ASN A 25 -14.66 -9.91 -0.87
N PHE A 26 -13.37 -9.85 -1.24
CA PHE A 26 -12.90 -9.24 -2.49
C PHE A 26 -12.95 -10.14 -3.74
N TYR A 27 -12.75 -11.44 -3.59
CA TYR A 27 -12.32 -12.29 -4.71
C TYR A 27 -13.47 -13.01 -5.46
N PRO A 28 -14.50 -13.57 -4.81
CA PRO A 28 -15.48 -14.37 -5.54
C PRO A 28 -16.53 -13.54 -6.29
N VAL A 29 -17.05 -12.50 -5.62
CA VAL A 29 -18.30 -11.84 -6.05
C VAL A 29 -18.13 -11.04 -7.34
N THR A 30 -17.04 -10.28 -7.47
CA THR A 30 -16.82 -9.39 -8.62
C THR A 30 -16.51 -10.18 -9.90
N LEU A 31 -15.74 -11.27 -9.79
CA LEU A 31 -15.40 -12.11 -10.94
C LEU A 31 -16.64 -12.81 -11.52
N VAL A 32 -17.49 -13.35 -10.66
CA VAL A 32 -18.72 -14.02 -11.09
C VAL A 32 -19.73 -13.00 -11.63
N ALA A 33 -20.04 -11.95 -10.86
CA ALA A 33 -21.12 -11.02 -11.20
C ALA A 33 -20.79 -10.10 -12.40
N GLU A 34 -19.53 -9.67 -12.55
CA GLU A 34 -19.16 -8.68 -13.56
C GLU A 34 -18.34 -9.25 -14.72
N LYS A 35 -17.63 -10.36 -14.51
CA LYS A 35 -16.78 -10.99 -15.54
C LYS A 35 -17.33 -12.31 -16.05
N GLY A 36 -18.47 -12.77 -15.54
CA GLY A 36 -19.15 -13.99 -16.01
C GLY A 36 -18.40 -15.27 -15.69
N TYR A 37 -17.57 -15.25 -14.65
CA TYR A 37 -16.90 -16.47 -14.17
C TYR A 37 -17.93 -17.42 -13.57
N ASP A 38 -17.60 -18.71 -13.52
CA ASP A 38 -18.49 -19.75 -13.03
C ASP A 38 -18.97 -19.46 -11.58
N PRO A 39 -20.28 -19.47 -11.31
CA PRO A 39 -20.82 -19.26 -9.97
C PRO A 39 -20.26 -20.19 -8.90
N CYS A 40 -19.70 -21.35 -9.25
CA CYS A 40 -19.06 -22.25 -8.30
C CYS A 40 -17.92 -21.59 -7.50
N LEU A 41 -17.28 -20.54 -8.04
CA LEU A 41 -16.25 -19.76 -7.32
C LEU A 41 -16.79 -19.04 -6.08
N LEU A 42 -18.11 -18.84 -5.97
CA LEU A 42 -18.75 -18.30 -4.76
C LEU A 42 -18.85 -19.33 -3.63
N GLU A 43 -18.79 -20.62 -3.97
CA GLU A 43 -18.91 -21.75 -3.06
C GLU A 43 -17.54 -22.32 -2.64
N ASP A 44 -16.48 -21.97 -3.37
CA ASP A 44 -15.12 -22.40 -3.08
C ASP A 44 -14.66 -21.93 -1.69
N ASN A 45 -14.28 -22.90 -0.86
CA ASN A 45 -13.71 -22.63 0.45
C ASN A 45 -12.21 -22.33 0.32
N PHE A 46 -11.84 -21.05 0.35
CA PHE A 46 -10.44 -20.61 0.27
C PHE A 46 -9.63 -20.90 1.55
N GLU A 47 -10.24 -21.49 2.59
CA GLU A 47 -9.57 -21.88 3.84
C GLU A 47 -8.35 -22.79 3.58
N ASP A 48 -8.48 -23.74 2.64
CA ASP A 48 -7.42 -24.71 2.30
C ASP A 48 -6.29 -24.09 1.47
N LEU A 49 -6.49 -22.88 0.94
CA LEU A 49 -5.49 -22.12 0.18
C LEU A 49 -4.64 -21.19 1.07
N LYS A 50 -4.90 -21.18 2.38
CA LYS A 50 -4.31 -20.21 3.32
C LYS A 50 -2.79 -20.27 3.43
N ASP A 51 -2.18 -21.45 3.34
CA ASP A 51 -0.76 -21.61 3.67
C ASP A 51 0.21 -21.04 2.62
N PHE A 52 -0.13 -21.11 1.34
CA PHE A 52 0.69 -20.52 0.28
C PHE A 52 0.11 -19.21 -0.28
N TRP A 53 -1.20 -19.15 -0.49
CA TRP A 53 -1.84 -18.06 -1.23
C TRP A 53 -1.97 -16.76 -0.44
N TYR A 54 -1.85 -16.82 0.90
CA TYR A 54 -1.90 -15.63 1.76
C TYR A 54 -0.51 -15.05 2.07
N LEU A 55 0.56 -15.58 1.45
CA LEU A 55 1.89 -15.01 1.59
C LEU A 55 1.98 -13.65 0.88
N ARG A 56 2.49 -12.65 1.59
CA ARG A 56 2.81 -11.35 0.98
C ARG A 56 4.00 -11.48 0.04
N GLY A 57 3.97 -10.75 -1.09
CA GLY A 57 5.08 -10.67 -2.03
C GLY A 57 5.20 -11.90 -2.93
N LEU A 58 4.07 -12.49 -3.32
CA LEU A 58 4.00 -13.44 -4.43
C LEU A 58 4.04 -12.69 -5.76
N VAL A 59 4.62 -13.33 -6.77
CA VAL A 59 4.71 -12.82 -8.15
C VAL A 59 3.88 -13.72 -9.04
N LEU A 60 2.96 -13.14 -9.80
CA LEU A 60 2.20 -13.86 -10.81
C LEU A 60 2.93 -13.79 -12.16
N ASP A 61 3.50 -14.91 -12.59
CA ASP A 61 4.01 -15.07 -13.95
C ASP A 61 2.83 -15.36 -14.87
N ILE A 62 2.20 -14.30 -15.38
CA ILE A 62 1.02 -14.38 -16.24
C ILE A 62 1.30 -15.20 -17.50
N LYS A 63 2.51 -15.10 -18.07
CA LYS A 63 2.88 -15.80 -19.31
C LYS A 63 2.85 -17.32 -19.13
N ARG A 64 3.23 -17.79 -17.94
CA ARG A 64 3.33 -19.23 -17.63
C ARG A 64 2.20 -19.74 -16.72
N GLY A 65 1.35 -18.85 -16.21
CA GLY A 65 0.26 -19.18 -15.30
C GLY A 65 0.73 -19.63 -13.91
N ASN A 66 1.90 -19.16 -13.47
CA ASN A 66 2.52 -19.62 -12.22
C ASN A 66 2.53 -18.54 -11.16
N ILE A 67 2.41 -18.95 -9.88
CA ILE A 67 2.58 -18.06 -8.73
C ILE A 67 3.90 -18.39 -8.05
N LEU A 68 4.76 -17.38 -7.91
CA LEU A 68 6.15 -17.54 -7.47
C LEU A 68 6.36 -16.82 -6.15
N LYS A 69 7.04 -17.48 -5.21
CA LYS A 69 7.64 -16.84 -4.04
C LYS A 69 9.13 -16.66 -4.33
N LEU A 70 9.55 -15.41 -4.50
CA LEU A 70 10.94 -15.10 -4.87
C LEU A 70 11.80 -14.74 -3.66
N GLY A 71 13.09 -15.09 -3.75
CA GLY A 71 14.18 -14.55 -2.93
C GLY A 71 14.65 -13.18 -3.45
N LYS A 72 15.66 -12.60 -2.79
CA LYS A 72 16.16 -11.24 -3.09
C LYS A 72 16.71 -11.08 -4.51
N ASP A 73 17.23 -12.17 -5.10
CA ASP A 73 17.92 -12.16 -6.39
C ASP A 73 17.11 -12.85 -7.50
N GLY A 74 15.82 -13.12 -7.27
CA GLY A 74 14.93 -13.72 -8.26
C GLY A 74 14.90 -15.25 -8.23
N PHE A 75 15.70 -15.88 -7.35
CA PHE A 75 15.57 -17.31 -7.06
C PHE A 75 14.15 -17.66 -6.61
N ILE A 76 13.59 -18.70 -7.20
CA ILE A 76 12.25 -19.17 -6.87
C ILE A 76 12.35 -20.07 -5.64
N LEU A 77 11.86 -19.58 -4.50
CA LEU A 77 11.82 -20.32 -3.25
C LEU A 77 10.69 -21.36 -3.23
N ARG A 78 9.57 -21.03 -3.88
CA ARG A 78 8.39 -21.90 -4.02
C ARG A 78 7.57 -21.44 -5.23
N ALA A 79 6.91 -22.36 -5.91
CA ALA A 79 6.01 -22.04 -7.00
C ALA A 79 4.79 -22.97 -7.05
N THR A 80 3.71 -22.44 -7.60
CA THR A 80 2.54 -23.23 -7.97
C THR A 80 2.11 -22.93 -9.40
N HIS A 81 1.47 -23.91 -10.05
CA HIS A 81 0.69 -23.71 -11.26
C HIS A 81 -0.79 -23.86 -10.90
N GLY A 82 -1.53 -22.75 -10.93
CA GLY A 82 -2.79 -22.67 -10.19
C GLY A 82 -2.54 -23.00 -8.71
N THR A 83 -3.36 -23.88 -8.12
CA THR A 83 -3.25 -24.29 -6.70
C THR A 83 -2.25 -25.42 -6.46
N ARG A 84 -1.70 -26.04 -7.52
CA ARG A 84 -0.80 -27.19 -7.40
C ARG A 84 0.64 -26.74 -7.27
N GLU A 85 1.33 -27.24 -6.25
CA GLU A 85 2.76 -27.02 -6.07
C GLU A 85 3.59 -27.64 -7.20
N MET A 86 4.61 -26.91 -7.64
CA MET A 86 5.52 -27.33 -8.69
C MET A 86 6.72 -28.08 -8.08
N SER A 87 7.06 -29.21 -8.67
CA SER A 87 8.28 -29.96 -8.37
C SER A 87 9.53 -29.24 -8.88
N LYS A 88 10.71 -29.65 -8.39
CA LYS A 88 11.99 -29.09 -8.83
C LYS A 88 12.22 -29.34 -10.33
N GLU A 89 11.81 -30.50 -10.83
CA GLU A 89 11.94 -30.86 -12.23
C GLU A 89 11.06 -29.98 -13.13
N GLU A 90 9.85 -29.65 -12.68
CA GLU A 90 8.97 -28.69 -13.37
C GLU A 90 9.55 -27.28 -13.35
N LEU A 91 10.10 -26.86 -12.19
CA LEU A 91 10.77 -25.58 -12.05
C LEU A 91 11.99 -25.46 -12.98
N SER A 92 12.87 -26.46 -13.01
CA SER A 92 14.05 -26.46 -13.90
C SER A 92 13.64 -26.39 -15.37
N LYS A 93 12.55 -27.08 -15.76
CA LYS A 93 12.02 -27.01 -17.13
C LYS A 93 11.44 -25.63 -17.47
N CYS A 94 10.74 -24.99 -16.53
CA CYS A 94 10.07 -23.70 -16.76
C CYS A 94 10.99 -22.49 -16.63
N TYR A 95 11.98 -22.55 -15.74
CA TYR A 95 12.79 -21.41 -15.28
C TYR A 95 14.30 -21.66 -15.40
N GLY A 96 14.72 -22.77 -16.00
CA GLY A 96 16.12 -23.16 -16.13
C GLY A 96 16.67 -23.83 -14.87
N GLU A 97 17.82 -24.50 -15.00
CA GLU A 97 18.46 -25.27 -13.91
C GLU A 97 18.79 -24.45 -12.66
N GLU A 98 19.00 -23.14 -12.83
CA GLU A 98 19.25 -22.21 -11.73
C GLU A 98 17.97 -21.85 -10.95
N ILE A 99 16.79 -22.13 -11.51
CA ILE A 99 15.47 -21.88 -10.91
C ILE A 99 15.33 -20.40 -10.53
N VAL A 100 15.65 -19.53 -11.50
CA VAL A 100 15.63 -18.07 -11.35
C VAL A 100 14.57 -17.47 -12.25
N TRP A 101 13.78 -16.55 -11.69
CA TRP A 101 12.89 -15.70 -12.48
C TRP A 101 13.61 -14.42 -12.90
N HIS A 102 14.12 -14.40 -14.13
CA HIS A 102 14.99 -13.32 -14.65
C HIS A 102 14.28 -11.98 -14.88
N GLU A 103 12.95 -11.93 -14.81
CA GLU A 103 12.15 -10.70 -14.96
C GLU A 103 12.10 -9.85 -13.67
N ILE A 104 12.89 -10.18 -12.63
CA ILE A 104 12.94 -9.43 -11.36
C ILE A 104 13.30 -7.94 -11.51
N SER A 105 14.02 -7.55 -12.57
CA SER A 105 14.30 -6.14 -12.88
C SER A 105 13.02 -5.33 -13.13
N LEU A 106 11.99 -5.94 -13.73
CA LEU A 106 10.69 -5.28 -13.98
C LEU A 106 9.99 -4.90 -12.67
N LEU A 107 10.12 -5.72 -11.62
CA LEU A 107 9.57 -5.40 -10.29
C LEU A 107 10.30 -4.23 -9.61
N LYS A 108 11.57 -4.00 -9.95
CA LYS A 108 12.38 -2.90 -9.41
C LYS A 108 12.08 -1.58 -10.11
N GLU A 109 11.78 -1.63 -11.41
CA GLU A 109 11.58 -0.44 -12.25
C GLU A 109 10.13 0.07 -12.21
N ASN A 110 9.13 -0.80 -12.05
CA ASN A 110 7.72 -0.41 -12.06
C ASN A 110 6.82 -1.28 -11.16
N PRO A 111 6.95 -1.18 -9.82
CA PRO A 111 6.10 -1.95 -8.90
C PRO A 111 4.59 -1.57 -8.96
N SER A 112 4.24 -0.46 -9.61
CA SER A 112 2.88 0.11 -9.68
C SER A 112 2.12 -0.13 -10.98
N GLN A 113 2.73 -0.61 -12.07
CA GLN A 113 2.10 -0.64 -13.40
C GLN A 113 0.98 -1.70 -13.60
N HIS A 114 0.56 -2.40 -12.54
CA HIS A 114 -0.54 -3.38 -12.63
C HIS A 114 -1.79 -2.98 -11.84
N TYR A 115 -1.87 -1.74 -11.33
CA TYR A 115 -3.12 -1.18 -10.82
C TYR A 115 -3.94 -0.61 -11.99
N ASP A 116 -4.49 -1.49 -12.83
CA ASP A 116 -5.54 -1.09 -13.77
C ASP A 116 -6.72 -0.51 -12.96
N ASN A 117 -7.38 0.52 -13.48
CA ASN A 117 -8.39 1.34 -12.80
C ASN A 117 -9.51 0.47 -12.21
N GLY A 118 -9.32 0.04 -10.96
CA GLY A 118 -9.96 -1.14 -10.40
C GLY A 118 -11.48 -1.06 -10.37
N TYR A 119 -12.14 -2.01 -11.04
CA TYR A 119 -13.58 -2.30 -10.94
C TYR A 119 -14.07 -2.42 -9.48
N TYR A 120 -13.17 -2.66 -8.53
CA TYR A 120 -13.50 -2.81 -7.12
C TYR A 120 -13.77 -1.48 -6.39
N PHE A 121 -13.23 -0.33 -6.83
CA PHE A 121 -13.42 0.94 -6.10
C PHE A 121 -14.90 1.34 -5.99
N PRO A 122 -15.70 1.33 -7.08
CA PRO A 122 -17.15 1.62 -6.99
C PRO A 122 -17.89 0.63 -6.09
N VAL A 123 -17.51 -0.65 -6.12
CA VAL A 123 -18.13 -1.70 -5.30
C VAL A 123 -17.89 -1.47 -3.81
N ILE A 124 -16.66 -1.08 -3.44
CA ILE A 124 -16.30 -0.74 -2.05
C ILE A 124 -17.03 0.52 -1.60
N VAL A 125 -17.07 1.57 -2.43
CA VAL A 125 -17.79 2.80 -2.08
C VAL A 125 -19.27 2.52 -1.84
N LYS A 126 -19.90 1.69 -2.68
CA LYS A 126 -21.31 1.31 -2.52
C LYS A 126 -21.58 0.43 -1.30
N ASN A 127 -20.62 -0.42 -0.91
CA ASN A 127 -20.79 -1.43 0.14
C ASN A 127 -19.68 -1.37 1.21
N THR A 128 -19.32 -0.17 1.67
CA THR A 128 -18.09 0.05 2.46
C THR A 128 -18.00 -0.85 3.70
N ALA A 129 -19.11 -1.04 4.42
CA ALA A 129 -19.16 -1.91 5.61
C ALA A 129 -18.82 -3.38 5.32
N LYS A 130 -19.07 -3.86 4.10
CA LYS A 130 -18.70 -5.22 3.67
C LYS A 130 -17.19 -5.34 3.49
N TYR A 131 -16.50 -4.31 3.00
CA TYR A 131 -15.11 -4.41 2.60
C TYR A 131 -14.12 -3.81 3.60
N ILE A 132 -14.58 -2.90 4.47
CA ILE A 132 -13.73 -2.12 5.37
C ILE A 132 -14.04 -2.47 6.82
N LYS A 133 -12.99 -2.56 7.64
CA LYS A 133 -13.10 -2.63 9.10
C LYS A 133 -13.06 -1.22 9.69
N SER A 134 -13.85 -0.97 10.72
CA SER A 134 -13.71 0.24 11.53
C SER A 134 -12.29 0.32 12.09
N CYS A 135 -11.73 1.53 12.11
CA CYS A 135 -10.45 1.79 12.72
C CYS A 135 -10.59 1.66 14.24
N SER A 136 -9.62 1.01 14.87
CA SER A 136 -9.61 0.87 16.33
C SER A 136 -9.43 2.23 16.98
N GLN A 137 -10.24 2.52 18.00
CA GLN A 137 -10.13 3.77 18.77
C GLN A 137 -8.73 3.97 19.36
N LYS A 138 -8.02 2.86 19.69
CA LYS A 138 -6.63 2.91 20.16
C LYS A 138 -5.68 3.55 19.15
N ILE A 139 -5.87 3.32 17.85
CA ILE A 139 -5.03 3.92 16.80
C ILE A 139 -5.34 5.42 16.69
N VAL A 140 -6.62 5.78 16.73
CA VAL A 140 -7.06 7.17 16.67
C VAL A 140 -6.51 7.96 17.87
N ASP A 141 -6.62 7.40 19.07
CA ASP A 141 -6.12 8.02 20.29
C ASP A 141 -4.59 8.11 20.29
N TRP A 142 -3.91 7.12 19.72
CA TRP A 142 -2.46 7.18 19.54
C TRP A 142 -2.04 8.30 18.60
N ILE A 143 -2.72 8.49 17.46
CA ILE A 143 -2.45 9.61 16.55
C ILE A 143 -2.67 10.95 17.26
N ARG A 144 -3.74 11.07 18.06
CA ARG A 144 -3.98 12.27 18.89
C ARG A 144 -2.86 12.50 19.91
N ALA A 145 -2.37 11.45 20.56
CA ALA A 145 -1.27 11.53 21.52
C ALA A 145 0.02 12.01 20.85
N LEU A 146 0.37 11.49 19.67
CA LEU A 146 1.54 11.97 18.90
C LEU A 146 1.46 13.49 18.66
N ARG A 147 0.28 13.99 18.28
CA ARG A 147 0.06 15.43 18.08
C ARG A 147 0.13 16.23 19.38
N ALA A 148 -0.42 15.70 20.47
CA ALA A 148 -0.35 16.32 21.79
C ALA A 148 1.10 16.41 22.31
N GLU A 149 1.96 15.47 21.92
CA GLU A 149 3.42 15.50 22.18
C GLU A 149 4.18 16.49 21.28
N GLY A 150 3.49 17.21 20.39
CA GLY A 150 4.08 18.20 19.50
C GLY A 150 4.62 17.65 18.18
N LYS A 151 4.39 16.36 17.87
CA LYS A 151 4.77 15.78 16.57
C LYS A 151 3.82 16.29 15.48
N LYS A 152 4.36 16.50 14.29
CA LYS A 152 3.57 16.80 13.10
C LYS A 152 3.12 15.52 12.45
N VAL A 153 1.82 15.36 12.25
CA VAL A 153 1.24 14.12 11.74
C VAL A 153 0.56 14.38 10.41
N PHE A 154 0.82 13.56 9.40
CA PHE A 154 0.26 13.76 8.07
C PHE A 154 -0.21 12.45 7.44
N LEU A 155 -1.21 12.54 6.56
CA LEU A 155 -1.68 11.42 5.75
C LEU A 155 -1.07 11.54 4.34
N LEU A 156 -0.45 10.48 3.86
CA LEU A 156 0.18 10.43 2.53
C LEU A 156 -0.26 9.15 1.84
N THR A 157 -1.13 9.25 0.83
CA THR A 157 -1.74 8.10 0.14
C THR A 157 -1.68 8.23 -1.38
N ASN A 158 -1.62 7.10 -2.10
CA ASN A 158 -1.81 7.08 -3.55
C ASN A 158 -3.29 7.08 -3.95
N SER A 159 -4.20 6.87 -3.00
CA SER A 159 -5.64 6.88 -3.24
C SER A 159 -6.14 8.28 -3.63
N PHE A 160 -7.22 8.30 -4.41
CA PHE A 160 -7.96 9.53 -4.77
C PHE A 160 -8.63 10.14 -3.53
N ILE A 161 -8.87 11.46 -3.57
CA ILE A 161 -9.47 12.20 -2.45
C ILE A 161 -10.87 11.70 -2.08
N ASP A 162 -11.74 11.46 -3.07
CA ASP A 162 -13.13 11.03 -2.81
C ASP A 162 -13.16 9.64 -2.19
N TYR A 163 -12.33 8.74 -2.69
CA TYR A 163 -12.17 7.41 -2.12
C TYR A 163 -11.63 7.48 -0.69
N THR A 164 -10.59 8.30 -0.45
CA THR A 164 -10.03 8.55 0.89
C THR A 164 -11.09 9.08 1.85
N ASN A 165 -11.89 10.06 1.44
CA ASN A 165 -12.98 10.61 2.24
C ASN A 165 -14.00 9.53 2.63
N VAL A 166 -14.46 8.71 1.68
CA VAL A 166 -15.43 7.64 1.95
C VAL A 166 -14.87 6.65 2.96
N LEU A 167 -13.65 6.15 2.72
CA LEU A 167 -13.02 5.17 3.60
C LEU A 167 -12.78 5.71 5.01
N MET A 168 -12.25 6.92 5.14
CA MET A 168 -11.93 7.52 6.43
C MET A 168 -13.18 7.91 7.22
N ASN A 169 -14.22 8.42 6.55
CA ASN A 169 -15.52 8.68 7.19
C ASN A 169 -16.11 7.40 7.78
N PHE A 170 -16.06 6.30 7.02
CA PHE A 170 -16.55 5.02 7.50
C PHE A 170 -15.69 4.45 8.64
N ALA A 171 -14.37 4.45 8.47
CA ALA A 171 -13.47 3.77 9.38
C ALA A 171 -13.22 4.57 10.67
N VAL A 172 -13.17 5.89 10.60
CA VAL A 172 -12.75 6.77 11.70
C VAL A 172 -13.85 7.74 12.13
N GLY A 173 -14.66 8.22 11.20
CA GLY A 173 -15.73 9.20 11.44
C GLY A 173 -15.49 10.55 10.75
N GLU A 174 -16.50 11.42 10.75
CA GLU A 174 -16.53 12.66 9.95
C GLU A 174 -15.38 13.64 10.22
N ASN A 175 -14.88 13.66 11.46
CA ASN A 175 -13.82 14.57 11.91
C ASN A 175 -12.40 13.99 11.72
N TRP A 176 -12.24 12.93 10.93
CA TRP A 176 -10.94 12.27 10.76
C TRP A 176 -9.83 13.21 10.28
N LYS A 177 -10.17 14.27 9.55
CA LYS A 177 -9.20 15.26 9.02
C LYS A 177 -8.47 15.98 10.15
N GLU A 178 -9.10 16.13 11.31
CA GLU A 178 -8.49 16.77 12.49
C GLU A 178 -7.28 15.98 13.03
N LEU A 179 -7.18 14.69 12.69
CA LEU A 179 -6.06 13.84 13.07
C LEU A 179 -4.76 14.19 12.35
N PHE A 180 -4.81 15.00 11.29
CA PHE A 180 -3.66 15.29 10.43
C PHE A 180 -3.44 16.80 10.30
N ASP A 181 -2.19 17.22 10.25
CA ASP A 181 -1.77 18.59 10.00
C ASP A 181 -1.76 18.91 8.50
N ILE A 182 -1.67 17.89 7.64
CA ILE A 182 -1.88 17.96 6.19
C ILE A 182 -2.27 16.58 5.65
N VAL A 183 -3.05 16.55 4.57
CA VAL A 183 -3.39 15.33 3.84
C VAL A 183 -2.95 15.46 2.39
N ILE A 184 -2.23 14.46 1.88
CA ILE A 184 -1.77 14.39 0.49
C ILE A 184 -2.27 13.08 -0.13
N CYS A 185 -3.21 13.22 -1.07
CA CYS A 185 -3.76 12.15 -1.90
C CYS A 185 -2.98 12.02 -3.20
N MET A 186 -3.14 10.92 -3.93
CA MET A 186 -2.45 10.67 -5.21
C MET A 186 -0.93 10.97 -5.16
N ALA A 187 -0.27 10.59 -4.07
CA ALA A 187 1.09 11.01 -3.75
C ALA A 187 2.20 10.43 -4.66
N GLY A 188 1.91 9.39 -5.46
CA GLY A 188 2.88 8.81 -6.39
C GLY A 188 4.00 7.98 -5.74
N LYS A 189 3.73 7.35 -4.58
CA LYS A 189 4.68 6.48 -3.86
C LYS A 189 4.84 5.09 -4.52
N PRO A 190 6.01 4.43 -4.43
CA PRO A 190 7.31 4.97 -4.06
C PRO A 190 7.80 5.82 -5.24
N VAL A 191 8.19 7.07 -4.95
CA VAL A 191 8.61 8.13 -5.90
C VAL A 191 8.97 7.58 -7.29
N GLY A 192 8.00 7.59 -8.21
CA GLY A 192 8.16 6.95 -9.52
C GLY A 192 7.35 7.55 -10.65
N GLU A 193 6.26 8.27 -10.37
CA GLU A 193 5.45 8.87 -11.43
C GLU A 193 5.38 10.39 -11.26
N LYS A 194 6.38 11.04 -11.88
CA LYS A 194 6.46 12.46 -12.25
C LYS A 194 6.08 13.43 -11.12
N GLU A 195 7.11 13.89 -10.40
CA GLU A 195 7.02 15.14 -9.64
C GLU A 195 6.34 16.19 -10.52
N VAL A 196 5.23 16.74 -10.05
CA VAL A 196 4.50 17.79 -10.75
C VAL A 196 5.05 19.13 -10.29
N ASP A 197 5.14 20.09 -11.21
CA ASP A 197 5.59 21.44 -10.90
C ASP A 197 4.77 22.04 -9.75
N SER A 198 5.47 22.76 -8.87
CA SER A 198 4.89 23.38 -7.69
C SER A 198 3.84 24.40 -8.10
N VAL A 199 2.63 24.30 -7.55
CA VAL A 199 1.53 25.21 -7.91
C VAL A 199 1.31 26.26 -6.82
N GLU A 200 1.51 25.93 -5.53
CA GLU A 200 1.25 26.82 -4.39
C GLU A 200 1.93 26.32 -3.10
N GLU A 201 2.22 27.22 -2.14
CA GLU A 201 2.74 26.86 -0.81
C GLU A 201 1.71 26.04 -0.02
N LEU A 202 2.14 24.89 0.52
CA LEU A 202 1.29 24.01 1.33
C LEU A 202 0.87 24.68 2.66
N LYS A 203 -0.38 24.50 3.04
CA LYS A 203 -1.00 25.08 4.24
C LYS A 203 -1.50 24.00 5.19
N GLU A 204 -1.50 24.32 6.48
CA GLU A 204 -2.02 23.42 7.51
C GLU A 204 -3.51 23.15 7.33
N LYS A 205 -3.93 21.96 7.74
CA LYS A 205 -5.32 21.49 7.75
C LYS A 205 -5.99 21.51 6.37
N GLN A 206 -5.19 21.47 5.31
CA GLN A 206 -5.64 21.36 3.93
C GLN A 206 -5.40 19.96 3.36
N ILE A 207 -6.13 19.66 2.28
CA ILE A 207 -6.02 18.41 1.52
C ILE A 207 -5.52 18.74 0.12
N TYR A 208 -4.46 18.05 -0.28
CA TYR A 208 -3.84 18.19 -1.59
C TYR A 208 -3.92 16.87 -2.36
N SER A 209 -3.79 16.95 -3.68
CA SER A 209 -3.62 15.79 -4.55
C SER A 209 -2.34 15.97 -5.36
N ARG A 210 -1.55 14.91 -5.48
CA ARG A 210 -0.19 14.93 -6.05
C ARG A 210 0.74 15.85 -5.25
N GLY A 211 1.94 16.07 -5.78
CA GLY A 211 2.95 16.94 -5.19
C GLY A 211 4.35 16.39 -5.41
N ASN A 212 5.29 16.92 -4.64
CA ASN A 212 6.69 16.48 -4.65
C ASN A 212 7.26 16.47 -3.23
N HIS A 213 8.38 15.79 -3.05
CA HIS A 213 9.02 15.65 -1.74
C HIS A 213 9.51 16.99 -1.18
N ARG A 214 10.03 17.86 -2.04
CA ARG A 214 10.60 19.15 -1.67
C ARG A 214 9.58 20.04 -0.95
N ASP A 215 8.39 20.18 -1.53
CA ASP A 215 7.37 21.09 -1.00
C ASP A 215 6.78 20.55 0.32
N LEU A 216 6.62 19.23 0.45
CA LEU A 216 6.27 18.60 1.73
C LEU A 216 7.34 18.84 2.80
N MET A 217 8.63 18.66 2.46
CA MET A 217 9.70 18.92 3.42
C MET A 217 9.76 20.39 3.84
N ALA A 218 9.62 21.34 2.90
CA ALA A 218 9.56 22.77 3.21
C ALA A 218 8.39 23.11 4.15
N PHE A 219 7.22 22.51 3.94
CA PHE A 219 6.10 22.60 4.86
C PHE A 219 6.46 22.07 6.25
N LEU A 220 7.03 20.86 6.34
CA LEU A 220 7.38 20.24 7.62
C LEU A 220 8.46 21.01 8.38
N GLU A 221 9.43 21.61 7.69
CA GLU A 221 10.44 22.50 8.29
C GLU A 221 9.78 23.71 8.96
N LYS A 222 8.87 24.37 8.25
CA LYS A 222 8.08 25.51 8.78
C LYS A 222 7.22 25.08 9.96
N GLN A 223 6.58 23.91 9.87
CA GLN A 223 5.70 23.38 10.91
C GLN A 223 6.43 23.03 12.21
N THR A 224 7.63 22.49 12.10
CA THR A 224 8.42 22.05 13.24
C THR A 224 9.34 23.14 13.78
N ASN A 225 9.53 24.23 13.03
CA ASN A 225 10.56 25.24 13.27
C ASN A 225 11.97 24.60 13.39
N LYS A 226 12.23 23.59 12.56
CA LYS A 226 13.50 22.85 12.52
C LYS A 226 13.99 22.76 11.08
N ASN A 227 15.29 22.93 10.90
CA ASN A 227 15.95 22.61 9.63
C ASN A 227 16.07 21.08 9.52
N LYS A 228 15.58 20.49 8.43
CA LYS A 228 15.58 19.04 8.18
C LYS A 228 14.96 18.22 9.34
N PRO A 229 13.66 18.37 9.63
CA PRO A 229 12.97 17.57 10.64
C PRO A 229 13.11 16.07 10.30
N LYS A 230 13.26 15.24 11.32
CA LYS A 230 13.34 13.79 11.15
C LYS A 230 11.93 13.25 10.89
N VAL A 231 11.72 12.68 9.70
CA VAL A 231 10.42 12.17 9.25
C VAL A 231 10.43 10.64 9.18
N ASP A 232 9.38 10.00 9.68
CA ASP A 232 9.09 8.58 9.44
C ASP A 232 7.76 8.42 8.70
N ILE A 233 7.60 7.34 7.94
CA ILE A 233 6.32 6.99 7.30
C ILE A 233 5.94 5.57 7.69
N ILE A 234 4.82 5.43 8.39
CA ILE A 234 4.24 4.15 8.76
C ILE A 234 3.40 3.66 7.58
N ALA A 235 3.73 2.48 7.06
CA ALA A 235 3.00 1.83 5.97
C ALA A 235 2.89 0.31 6.17
N GLY A 236 1.74 -0.25 5.82
CA GLY A 236 1.42 -1.68 5.95
C GLY A 236 1.99 -2.57 4.85
N LYS A 237 2.44 -1.98 3.73
CA LYS A 237 3.30 -2.61 2.72
C LYS A 237 4.75 -2.22 3.02
N GLN A 238 5.67 -3.19 3.03
CA GLN A 238 7.10 -2.91 2.92
C GLN A 238 7.34 -2.24 1.56
N TYR A 239 7.30 -0.92 1.51
CA TYR A 239 8.11 -0.22 0.52
C TYR A 239 9.55 -0.48 0.96
N PHE A 240 10.33 -1.20 0.15
CA PHE A 240 11.77 -1.28 0.38
C PHE A 240 12.36 0.12 0.24
N VAL A 241 12.34 0.91 1.31
CA VAL A 241 13.07 2.17 1.37
C VAL A 241 14.49 1.80 1.76
N LYS A 242 15.32 1.47 0.76
CA LYS A 242 16.77 1.54 0.93
C LYS A 242 17.16 3.01 0.93
N TYR A 243 17.46 3.57 2.09
CA TYR A 243 18.22 4.80 2.18
C TYR A 243 19.67 4.47 1.84
N THR A 244 20.15 4.89 0.67
CA THR A 244 21.59 4.93 0.40
C THR A 244 22.10 6.27 0.89
N LYS A 245 22.89 6.24 1.98
CA LYS A 245 23.68 7.39 2.42
C LYS A 245 24.75 7.63 1.35
N HIS A 246 24.59 8.68 0.54
CA HIS A 246 25.71 9.21 -0.22
C HIS A 246 26.55 10.04 0.74
N ASN A 247 27.73 9.52 1.07
CA ASN A 247 28.78 10.31 1.71
C ASN A 247 29.59 11.00 0.63
N THR A 248 29.74 12.31 0.81
CA THR A 248 30.53 13.32 0.07
C THR A 248 30.20 13.49 -1.40
#